data_AF-A0A7S3JDE0-F1
#
_entry.id   AF-A0A7S3JDE0-F1
#
_cell.length_a   1.000
_cell.length_b   1.000
_cell.length_c   1.000
_cell.angle_alpha   90.00
_cell.angle_beta   90.00
_cell.angle_gamma   90.00
#
_symmetry.space_group_name_H-M   'P 1'
#
loop_
_entity.id
_entity.type
_entity.pdbx_description
1 polymer ?
#
loop_
_entity_poly.entity_id
_entity_poly.type
_entity_poly.pdbx_seq_one_letter_code
_entity_poly.pdbx_strand_id
1 'polypeptide(L)'
;HVFARTSPVQKDLIVRMINKLGKYTSMCGDGTNDVGSLKSAIIGIAVLNNQVKKSEEKKEEVKKAEEDKALEPEEEKVTSPFYWPTAQEVQTLTMEQIRKKQQDRMQLYMKQNKGKKG
;
A
#
# COMPACT_ATOMS: atom_id res chain seq x y z
N HIS A 1 -6.95 -24.30 23.94
CA HIS A 1 -8.07 -23.85 23.08
C HIS A 1 -7.54 -23.50 21.71
N VAL A 2 -8.28 -23.82 20.64
CA VAL A 2 -7.93 -23.45 19.26
C VAL A 2 -9.14 -22.75 18.65
N PHE A 3 -8.92 -21.57 18.07
CA PHE A 3 -9.95 -20.78 17.38
C PHE A 3 -9.54 -20.67 15.91
N ALA A 4 -10.45 -21.02 15.00
CA ALA A 4 -10.20 -21.01 13.55
C ALA A 4 -11.30 -20.24 12.83
N ARG A 5 -11.00 -19.76 11.61
CA ARG A 5 -11.93 -18.99 10.75
C ARG A 5 -12.51 -17.74 11.45
N THR A 6 -11.73 -17.16 12.35
CA THR A 6 -12.11 -16.05 13.22
C THR A 6 -12.01 -14.72 12.47
N SER A 7 -13.05 -13.88 12.56
CA SER A 7 -13.01 -12.53 11.99
C SER A 7 -12.05 -11.62 12.78
N PRO A 8 -11.54 -10.52 12.20
CA PRO A 8 -10.66 -9.59 12.91
C PRO A 8 -11.25 -9.06 14.22
N VAL A 9 -12.56 -8.76 14.23
CA VAL A 9 -13.29 -8.32 15.44
C VAL A 9 -13.32 -9.41 16.51
N GLN A 10 -13.52 -10.66 16.11
CA GLN A 10 -13.54 -11.79 17.03
C GLN A 10 -12.15 -12.07 17.63
N LYS A 11 -11.07 -11.89 16.85
CA LYS A 11 -9.70 -12.02 17.38
C LYS A 11 -9.47 -11.03 18.53
N ASP A 12 -9.90 -9.78 18.37
CA ASP A 12 -9.79 -8.75 19.42
C ASP A 12 -10.61 -9.12 20.66
N LEU A 13 -11.85 -9.57 20.46
CA LEU A 13 -12.72 -9.99 21.55
C LEU A 13 -12.10 -11.11 22.38
N ILE A 14 -11.53 -12.13 21.75
CA ILE A 14 -10.91 -13.28 22.45
C ILE A 14 -9.78 -12.78 23.38
N VAL A 15 -8.87 -11.95 22.87
CA VAL A 15 -7.75 -11.42 23.67
C VAL A 15 -8.25 -10.59 24.85
N ARG A 16 -9.22 -9.69 24.62
CA ARG A 16 -9.81 -8.88 25.69
C ARG A 16 -10.50 -9.72 26.76
N MET A 17 -11.17 -10.80 26.38
CA MET A 17 -11.83 -11.69 27.34
C MET A 17 -10.81 -12.42 28.20
N ILE A 18 -9.70 -12.88 27.61
CA ILE A 18 -8.60 -13.51 28.37
C ILE A 18 -7.96 -12.50 29.34
N ASN A 19 -7.77 -11.25 28.93
CA ASN A 19 -7.30 -10.18 29.82
C ASN A 19 -8.26 -9.94 30.99
N LYS A 20 -9.57 -9.88 30.73
CA LYS A 20 -10.60 -9.70 31.77
C LYS A 20 -10.63 -10.82 32.80
N LEU A 21 -10.17 -12.01 32.44
CA LEU A 21 -9.99 -13.13 33.37
C LEU A 21 -8.72 -12.99 34.24
N GLY A 22 -8.02 -11.85 34.18
CA GLY A 22 -6.82 -11.58 34.95
C GLY A 22 -5.59 -12.36 34.47
N LYS A 23 -5.61 -12.85 33.23
CA LYS A 23 -4.48 -13.57 32.63
C LYS A 23 -3.59 -12.61 31.84
N TYR A 24 -2.29 -12.89 31.85
CA TYR A 24 -1.36 -12.20 30.95
C TYR A 24 -1.49 -12.75 29.53
N THR A 25 -1.66 -11.87 28.56
CA THR A 25 -1.77 -12.23 27.14
C THR A 25 -0.57 -11.74 26.34
N SER A 26 -0.11 -12.61 25.43
CA SER A 26 0.76 -12.20 24.34
C SER A 26 0.08 -12.59 23.03
N MET A 27 0.14 -11.69 22.04
CA MET A 27 -0.31 -11.97 20.69
C MET A 27 0.80 -11.67 19.69
N CYS A 28 0.99 -12.58 18.73
CA CYS A 28 1.82 -12.36 17.57
C CYS A 28 0.98 -12.37 16.28
N GLY A 29 1.29 -11.49 15.33
CA GLY A 29 0.64 -11.45 14.03
C GLY A 29 1.42 -10.61 13.03
N ASP A 30 1.22 -10.85 11.74
CA ASP A 30 1.91 -10.19 10.63
C ASP A 30 0.96 -9.33 9.77
N GLY A 31 -0.36 -9.48 9.97
CA GLY A 31 -1.38 -8.91 9.09
C GLY A 31 -2.24 -7.83 9.75
N THR A 32 -2.94 -7.08 8.89
CA THR A 32 -3.93 -6.06 9.29
C THR A 32 -5.08 -6.62 10.13
N ASN A 33 -5.38 -7.91 9.96
CA ASN A 33 -6.41 -8.62 10.70
C ASN A 33 -6.10 -8.78 12.20
N ASP A 34 -4.83 -8.66 12.59
CA ASP A 34 -4.39 -8.85 13.97
C ASP A 34 -4.19 -7.53 14.71
N VAL A 35 -4.35 -6.38 14.06
CA VAL A 35 -4.07 -5.05 14.64
C VAL A 35 -4.86 -4.79 15.92
N GLY A 36 -6.17 -5.09 15.92
CA GLY A 36 -7.02 -4.86 17.09
C GLY A 36 -6.59 -5.70 18.29
N SER A 37 -6.39 -6.99 18.05
CA SER A 37 -6.00 -7.96 19.06
C SER A 37 -4.55 -7.80 19.52
N LEU A 38 -3.63 -7.36 18.64
CA LEU A 38 -2.26 -6.97 18.99
C LEU A 38 -2.27 -5.76 19.92
N LYS A 39 -3.15 -4.79 19.67
CA LYS A 39 -3.32 -3.61 20.54
C LYS A 39 -3.93 -3.96 21.90
N SER A 40 -4.84 -4.92 21.94
CA SER A 40 -5.50 -5.33 23.19
C SER A 40 -4.67 -6.28 24.03
N ALA A 41 -3.71 -7.02 23.45
CA ALA A 41 -2.82 -7.89 24.20
C ALA A 41 -1.92 -7.07 25.15
N ILE A 42 -1.51 -7.67 26.27
CA ILE A 42 -0.54 -7.03 27.16
C ILE A 42 0.81 -6.90 26.45
N ILE A 43 1.17 -7.91 25.68
CA ILE A 43 2.36 -7.91 24.82
C ILE A 43 1.94 -8.20 23.38
N GLY A 44 2.02 -7.20 22.51
CA GLY A 44 1.79 -7.34 21.06
C GLY A 44 3.10 -7.46 20.29
N ILE A 45 3.23 -8.49 19.45
CA ILE A 45 4.39 -8.76 18.60
C ILE A 45 3.98 -8.70 17.14
N ALA A 46 4.45 -7.68 16.42
CA ALA A 46 4.26 -7.58 14.98
C ALA A 46 5.40 -8.31 14.25
N VAL A 47 5.07 -9.31 13.45
CA VAL A 47 6.04 -10.04 12.64
C VAL A 47 6.13 -9.39 11.26
N LEU A 48 7.29 -8.83 10.95
CA LEU A 48 7.58 -8.21 9.66
C LEU A 48 8.47 -9.16 8.84
N ASN A 49 8.02 -9.53 7.65
CA ASN A 49 8.80 -10.38 6.77
C ASN A 49 9.74 -9.52 5.92
N ASN A 50 10.90 -9.14 6.46
CA ASN A 50 11.94 -8.49 5.68
C ASN A 50 12.76 -9.57 4.98
N GLN A 51 12.29 -10.00 3.80
CA GLN A 51 13.15 -10.79 2.93
C GLN A 51 14.28 -9.87 2.46
N VAL A 52 15.47 -10.07 3.04
CA VAL A 52 16.70 -9.53 2.47
C VAL A 52 16.78 -10.12 1.08
N LYS A 53 16.38 -9.35 0.07
CA LYS A 53 16.66 -9.70 -1.33
C LYS A 53 18.17 -9.82 -1.39
N LYS A 54 18.69 -11.06 -1.40
CA LYS A 54 20.10 -11.31 -1.67
C LYS A 54 20.34 -10.67 -3.03
N SER A 55 21.02 -9.54 -2.99
CA SER A 55 21.14 -8.60 -4.10
C SER A 55 22.21 -9.10 -5.05
N GLU A 56 22.03 -10.29 -5.62
CA GLU A 56 22.93 -10.85 -6.62
C GLU A 56 22.01 -11.53 -7.66
N GLU A 57 21.99 -10.96 -8.87
CA GLU A 57 21.40 -11.44 -10.14
C GLU A 57 20.10 -10.81 -10.69
N LYS A 58 19.25 -10.10 -9.93
CA LYS A 58 18.10 -9.35 -10.54
C LYS A 58 18.28 -7.83 -10.60
N LYS A 59 19.50 -7.37 -10.87
CA LYS A 59 19.78 -5.97 -11.26
C LYS A 59 19.90 -5.76 -12.77
N GLU A 60 19.90 -6.81 -13.59
CA GLU A 60 20.11 -6.68 -15.05
C GLU A 60 18.82 -6.72 -15.90
N GLU A 61 17.78 -7.47 -15.51
CA GLU A 61 16.55 -7.53 -16.33
C GLU A 61 15.67 -6.28 -16.26
N VAL A 62 15.73 -5.49 -15.18
CA VAL A 62 14.99 -4.21 -15.09
C VAL A 62 15.78 -3.08 -15.75
N LYS A 63 17.11 -3.16 -15.80
CA LYS A 63 17.95 -2.13 -16.43
C LYS A 63 18.02 -2.25 -17.96
N LYS A 64 18.07 -3.46 -18.52
CA LYS A 64 18.08 -3.64 -19.98
C LYS A 64 16.75 -3.32 -20.64
N ALA A 65 15.62 -3.53 -19.96
CA ALA A 65 14.30 -3.16 -20.48
C ALA A 65 14.04 -1.64 -20.45
N GLU A 66 14.75 -0.88 -19.61
CA GLU A 66 14.68 0.59 -19.57
C GLU A 66 15.72 1.27 -20.48
N GLU A 67 16.90 0.67 -20.72
CA GLU A 67 17.92 1.27 -21.61
C GLU A 67 17.56 1.16 -23.11
N ASP A 68 16.84 0.12 -23.55
CA ASP A 68 16.42 -0.01 -24.96
C ASP A 68 15.16 0.80 -25.32
N LYS A 69 14.48 1.42 -24.34
CA LYS A 69 13.37 2.36 -24.58
C LYS A 69 13.81 3.83 -24.60
N ALA A 70 15.11 4.10 -24.58
CA ALA A 70 15.67 5.44 -24.52
C ALA A 70 15.79 6.16 -25.89
N LEU A 71 15.16 5.69 -26.98
CA LEU A 71 15.37 6.31 -28.31
C LEU A 71 14.15 6.70 -29.14
N GLU A 72 12.92 6.62 -28.62
CA GLU A 72 11.82 7.42 -29.18
C GLU A 72 10.93 7.98 -28.06
N PRO A 73 10.53 9.27 -28.11
CA PRO A 73 9.68 9.86 -27.09
C PRO A 73 8.28 9.24 -27.20
N GLU A 74 8.02 8.14 -26.50
CA GLU A 74 6.65 7.62 -26.35
C GLU A 74 5.85 8.65 -25.54
N GLU A 75 4.93 9.37 -26.20
CA GLU A 75 3.95 10.22 -25.53
C GLU A 75 3.24 9.41 -24.43
N GLU A 76 3.49 9.76 -23.17
CA GLU A 76 2.94 9.05 -22.01
C GLU A 76 1.41 9.13 -22.04
N LYS A 77 0.76 8.05 -22.50
CA LYS A 77 -0.71 7.96 -22.53
C LYS A 77 -1.21 7.94 -21.10
N VAL A 78 -1.96 8.96 -20.72
CA VAL A 78 -2.58 9.06 -19.40
C VAL A 78 -3.77 8.12 -19.37
N THR A 79 -3.63 7.02 -18.63
CA THR A 79 -4.64 5.95 -18.54
C THR A 79 -5.69 6.19 -17.46
N SER A 80 -5.48 7.15 -16.56
CA SER A 80 -6.40 7.48 -15.45
C SER A 80 -6.54 8.99 -15.26
N PRO A 81 -7.78 9.50 -15.06
CA PRO A 81 -8.04 10.91 -14.83
C PRO A 81 -7.60 11.39 -13.44
N PHE A 82 -7.38 10.48 -12.49
CA PHE A 82 -6.98 10.81 -11.12
C PHE A 82 -5.47 10.81 -10.98
N TYR A 83 -4.91 11.90 -10.45
CA TYR A 83 -3.49 12.02 -10.15
C TYR A 83 -3.20 11.40 -8.78
N TRP A 84 -2.26 10.45 -8.76
CA TRP A 84 -1.80 9.85 -7.51
C TRP A 84 -0.48 10.50 -7.13
N PRO A 85 -0.44 11.38 -6.11
CA PRO A 85 0.81 11.99 -5.68
C PRO A 85 1.69 10.94 -5.00
N THR A 86 2.99 11.04 -5.24
CA THR A 86 3.98 10.21 -4.53
C THR A 86 4.10 10.65 -3.06
N ALA A 87 4.64 9.78 -2.20
CA ALA A 87 4.85 10.09 -0.79
C ALA A 87 5.72 11.36 -0.58
N GLN A 88 6.69 11.60 -1.48
CA GLN A 88 7.53 12.80 -1.44
C GLN A 88 6.75 14.06 -1.84
N GLU A 89 5.86 13.97 -2.82
CA GLU A 89 5.05 15.09 -3.28
C GLU A 89 4.01 15.50 -2.24
N VAL A 90 3.43 14.56 -1.49
CA VAL A 90 2.49 14.87 -0.39
C VAL A 90 3.16 15.67 0.73
N GLN A 91 4.47 15.49 0.94
CA GLN A 91 5.22 16.19 1.97
C GLN A 91 5.69 17.59 1.53
N THR A 92 5.92 17.78 0.23
CA THR A 92 6.57 18.97 -0.32
C THR A 92 5.60 19.92 -1.01
N LEU A 93 4.53 19.41 -1.62
CA LEU A 93 3.56 20.21 -2.34
C LEU A 93 2.42 20.64 -1.43
N THR A 94 1.95 21.86 -1.67
CA THR A 94 0.73 22.34 -1.05
C THR A 94 -0.49 21.66 -1.67
N MET A 95 -1.60 21.65 -0.93
CA MET A 95 -2.86 21.09 -1.41
C MET A 95 -3.36 21.78 -2.70
N GLU A 96 -3.04 23.05 -2.90
CA GLU A 96 -3.39 23.79 -4.10
C GLU A 96 -2.57 23.34 -5.32
N GLN A 97 -1.27 23.11 -5.14
CA GLN A 97 -0.40 22.56 -6.17
C GLN A 97 -0.80 21.13 -6.55
N ILE A 98 -1.16 20.31 -5.55
CA ILE A 98 -1.68 18.96 -5.80
C ILE A 98 -3.00 19.05 -6.58
N ARG A 99 -3.94 19.91 -6.19
CA ARG A 99 -5.20 20.13 -6.92
C ARG A 99 -4.98 20.59 -8.36
N LYS A 100 -4.00 21.47 -8.60
CA LYS A 100 -3.64 21.89 -9.95
C LYS A 100 -3.16 20.71 -10.80
N LYS A 101 -2.28 19.86 -10.26
CA LYS A 101 -1.84 18.62 -10.93
C LYS A 101 -3.00 17.64 -11.20
N GLN A 102 -3.99 17.56 -10.31
CA GLN A 102 -5.22 16.78 -10.56
C GLN A 102 -5.99 17.32 -11.77
N GLN A 103 -6.16 18.65 -11.85
CA GLN A 103 -6.90 19.29 -12.93
C GLN A 103 -6.18 19.13 -14.27
N ASP A 104 -4.88 19.34 -14.31
CA ASP A 104 -4.07 19.21 -15.54
C ASP A 104 -4.10 17.77 -16.07
N ARG A 105 -3.96 16.77 -15.17
CA ARG A 105 -4.06 15.35 -15.55
C ARG A 105 -5.45 14.98 -16.07
N MET A 106 -6.50 15.48 -15.43
CA MET A 106 -7.88 15.25 -15.88
C MET A 106 -8.12 15.86 -17.28
N GLN A 107 -7.60 17.06 -17.54
CA GLN A 107 -7.70 17.68 -18.87
C GLN A 107 -6.96 16.87 -19.94
N LEU A 108 -5.76 16.39 -19.63
CA LEU A 108 -4.97 15.56 -20.53
C LEU A 108 -5.68 14.24 -20.84
N TYR A 109 -6.23 13.57 -19.82
CA TYR A 109 -7.04 12.36 -19.98
C TYR A 109 -8.27 12.58 -20.86
N MET A 110 -8.99 13.70 -20.66
CA MET A 110 -10.16 14.04 -21.46
C MET A 110 -9.77 14.35 -22.90
N LYS A 111 -8.67 15.06 -23.14
CA LYS A 111 -8.16 15.36 -24.49
C LYS A 111 -7.79 14.08 -25.25
N GLN A 112 -7.14 13.13 -24.59
CA GLN A 112 -6.74 11.85 -25.19
C GLN A 112 -7.93 10.92 -25.49
N ASN A 113 -9.04 11.03 -24.76
CA ASN A 113 -10.21 10.16 -24.92
C ASN A 113 -11.41 10.82 -25.63
N LYS A 114 -11.29 12.07 -26.07
CA LYS A 114 -12.35 12.84 -26.76
C LYS A 114 -12.83 12.25 -28.10
N GLY A 115 -12.16 11.25 -28.66
CA GLY A 115 -12.52 10.58 -29.91
C GLY A 115 -13.01 9.13 -29.80
N LYS A 116 -13.20 8.58 -28.58
CA LYS A 116 -13.57 7.16 -28.38
C LYS A 116 -15.06 6.90 -28.10
N LYS A 117 -15.92 7.92 -28.26
CA LYS A 117 -17.38 7.75 -28.22
C LYS A 117 -17.92 7.76 -29.65
N GLY A 118 -17.88 6.60 -30.30
CA GLY A 118 -18.82 6.23 -31.36
C GLY A 118 -19.97 5.46 -30.73
#